data_AF-A0A800GJ27-F1
#
_entry.id   AF-A0A800GJ27-F1
#
_cell.length_a   1.000
_cell.length_b   1.000
_cell.length_c   1.000
_cell.angle_alpha   90.00
_cell.angle_beta   90.00
_cell.angle_gamma   90.00
#
_symmetry.space_group_name_H-M   'P 1'
#
loop_
_entity.id
_entity.type
_entity.pdbx_description
1 polymer ?
#
loop_
_entity_poly.entity_id
_entity_poly.type
_entity_poly.pdbx_seq_one_letter_code
_entity_poly.pdbx_strand_id
1 'polypeptide(L)'
;MHAPGKPNKPRFDLLKVIHEPMLFFQGTRDSLCKLDVFEPLLSTISPKPTLHIIEGGNHSFNLLKRIERTEQSVLDEIIQKSADWIKQKS
;
A
#
# COMPACT_ATOMS: atom_id res chain seq x y z
N MET A 1 -11.47 -2.38 26.08
CA MET A 1 -11.37 -3.65 25.31
C MET A 1 -12.64 -3.81 24.50
N HIS A 2 -12.54 -4.12 23.20
CA HIS A 2 -13.64 -3.95 22.23
C HIS A 2 -14.36 -5.27 21.89
N ALA A 3 -15.67 -5.17 21.68
CA ALA A 3 -16.55 -6.27 21.28
C ALA A 3 -16.36 -6.67 19.80
N PRO A 4 -16.46 -7.97 19.46
CA PRO A 4 -16.38 -8.45 18.10
C PRO A 4 -17.72 -8.25 17.36
N GLY A 5 -17.69 -7.83 16.09
CA GLY A 5 -18.85 -7.93 15.20
C GLY A 5 -19.31 -6.65 14.50
N LYS A 6 -18.66 -5.51 14.66
CA LYS A 6 -18.88 -4.37 13.76
C LYS A 6 -17.76 -4.32 12.71
N PRO A 7 -18.06 -4.47 11.40
CA PRO A 7 -17.09 -4.09 10.38
C PRO A 7 -16.84 -2.59 10.59
N ASN A 8 -15.66 -2.27 11.13
CA ASN A 8 -15.24 -0.87 11.25
C ASN A 8 -15.41 -0.25 9.87
N LYS A 9 -16.08 0.89 9.79
CA LYS A 9 -16.07 1.72 8.58
C LYS A 9 -14.62 1.79 8.10
N PRO A 10 -14.35 1.54 6.81
CA PRO A 10 -12.98 1.47 6.32
C PRO A 10 -12.24 2.75 6.74
N ARG A 11 -11.04 2.64 7.32
CA ARG A 11 -10.20 3.76 7.81
C ARG A 11 -9.82 4.77 6.73
N PHE A 12 -10.31 4.57 5.52
CA PHE A 12 -9.91 5.24 4.31
C PHE A 12 -10.79 6.43 3.94
N ASP A 13 -11.89 6.68 4.66
CA ASP A 13 -12.67 7.92 4.47
C ASP A 13 -11.81 9.17 4.72
N LEU A 14 -10.78 9.08 5.57
CA LEU A 14 -9.79 10.14 5.76
C LEU A 14 -8.93 10.40 4.52
N LEU A 15 -8.76 9.44 3.61
CA LEU A 15 -7.99 9.68 2.39
C LEU A 15 -8.73 10.59 1.41
N LYS A 16 -10.06 10.67 1.48
CA LYS A 16 -10.87 11.51 0.60
C LYS A 16 -10.72 13.01 0.89
N VAL A 17 -10.22 13.37 2.06
CA VAL A 17 -9.97 14.77 2.44
C VAL A 17 -8.52 15.21 2.17
N ILE A 18 -7.67 14.30 1.70
CA ILE A 18 -6.29 14.61 1.31
C ILE A 18 -6.30 15.00 -0.17
N HIS A 19 -6.01 16.27 -0.43
CA HIS A 19 -5.95 16.83 -1.80
C HIS A 19 -4.55 16.79 -2.42
N GLU A 20 -3.59 16.21 -1.71
CA GLU A 20 -2.22 16.05 -2.17
C GLU A 20 -2.03 14.72 -2.93
N PRO A 21 -1.15 14.68 -3.94
CA PRO A 21 -0.70 13.41 -4.50
C PRO A 21 -0.22 12.45 -3.42
N MET A 22 -0.67 11.20 -3.49
CA MET A 22 -0.38 10.13 -2.54
C MET A 22 0.31 8.96 -3.25
N LEU A 23 1.31 8.37 -2.60
CA LEU A 23 1.97 7.13 -3.00
C LEU A 23 1.72 6.06 -1.93
N PHE A 24 1.23 4.90 -2.35
CA PHE A 24 1.02 3.73 -1.50
C PHE A 24 1.91 2.56 -1.95
N PHE A 25 2.35 1.77 -1.00
CA PHE A 25 3.02 0.49 -1.23
C PHE A 25 2.19 -0.63 -0.61
N GLN A 26 1.94 -1.69 -1.36
CA GLN A 26 1.12 -2.81 -0.88
C GLN A 26 1.72 -4.15 -1.29
N GLY A 27 1.90 -5.04 -0.32
CA GLY A 27 2.28 -6.42 -0.59
C GLY A 27 1.08 -7.26 -1.05
N THR A 28 1.27 -8.18 -2.02
CA THR A 28 0.20 -9.06 -2.53
C THR A 28 -0.32 -10.08 -1.50
N ARG A 29 0.44 -10.31 -0.43
CA ARG A 29 0.12 -11.24 0.67
C ARG A 29 -0.24 -10.54 1.97
N ASP A 30 -0.55 -9.26 1.94
CA ASP A 30 -1.03 -8.54 3.11
C ASP A 30 -2.43 -9.01 3.51
N SER A 31 -2.52 -9.66 4.67
CA SER A 31 -3.79 -10.15 5.23
C SER A 31 -4.60 -9.06 5.96
N LEU A 32 -3.98 -7.92 6.26
CA LEU A 32 -4.60 -6.79 6.94
C LEU A 32 -5.23 -5.80 5.96
N CYS A 33 -4.69 -5.72 4.73
CA CYS A 33 -5.18 -4.87 3.66
C CYS A 33 -5.15 -5.64 2.33
N LYS A 34 -6.28 -6.28 1.99
CA LYS A 34 -6.37 -7.04 0.75
C LYS A 34 -6.52 -6.12 -0.46
N LEU A 35 -5.79 -6.41 -1.53
CA LEU A 35 -5.79 -5.61 -2.76
C LEU A 35 -7.17 -5.50 -3.43
N ASP A 36 -7.95 -6.58 -3.38
CA ASP A 36 -9.32 -6.63 -3.92
C ASP A 36 -10.28 -5.63 -3.24
N VAL A 37 -9.98 -5.23 -2.00
CA VAL A 37 -10.71 -4.18 -1.27
C VAL A 37 -10.04 -2.81 -1.46
N PHE A 38 -8.71 -2.78 -1.53
CA PHE A 38 -7.96 -1.53 -1.55
C PHE A 38 -7.97 -0.82 -2.90
N GLU A 39 -7.82 -1.55 -4.01
CA GLU A 39 -7.81 -0.95 -5.36
C GLU A 39 -9.13 -0.25 -5.73
N PRO A 40 -10.32 -0.86 -5.52
CA PRO A 40 -11.59 -0.18 -5.79
C PRO A 40 -11.75 1.09 -4.96
N LEU A 41 -11.29 1.08 -3.70
CA LEU A 41 -11.32 2.25 -2.85
C LEU A 41 -10.41 3.37 -3.39
N LEU A 42 -9.17 3.07 -3.78
CA LEU A 42 -8.26 4.09 -4.34
C LEU A 42 -8.83 4.74 -5.60
N SER A 43 -9.65 4.00 -6.37
CA SER A 43 -10.34 4.55 -7.55
C SER A 43 -11.37 5.63 -7.21
N THR A 44 -11.84 5.70 -5.96
CA THR A 44 -12.81 6.70 -5.49
C THR A 44 -12.15 7.99 -4.96
N ILE A 45 -10.82 8.04 -4.92
CA ILE A 45 -10.05 9.15 -4.34
C ILE A 45 -9.54 10.08 -5.45
N SER A 46 -9.60 11.39 -5.20
CA SER A 46 -9.08 12.42 -6.08
C SER A 46 -8.18 13.40 -5.32
N PRO A 47 -6.96 13.69 -5.78
CA PRO A 47 -6.32 13.16 -6.99
C PRO A 47 -6.05 11.64 -6.90
N LYS A 48 -6.07 10.94 -8.05
CA LYS A 48 -5.91 9.49 -8.11
C LYS A 48 -4.57 9.09 -7.46
N PRO A 49 -4.57 8.27 -6.40
CA PRO A 49 -3.34 7.83 -5.75
C PRO A 49 -2.50 6.92 -6.65
N THR A 50 -1.18 7.00 -6.49
CA THR A 50 -0.25 6.02 -7.06
C THR A 50 -0.15 4.82 -6.13
N LEU A 51 -0.34 3.62 -6.65
CA LEU A 51 -0.15 2.37 -5.93
C LEU A 51 1.01 1.59 -6.55
N HIS A 52 1.97 1.17 -5.72
CA HIS A 52 3.08 0.31 -6.10
C HIS A 52 2.97 -1.04 -5.38
N ILE A 53 2.96 -2.13 -6.15
CA ILE A 53 2.75 -3.49 -5.63
C ILE A 53 4.08 -4.17 -5.38
N ILE A 54 4.27 -4.69 -4.17
CA ILE A 54 5.39 -5.56 -3.82
C ILE A 54 4.96 -7.02 -3.96
N GLU A 55 5.35 -7.65 -5.05
CA GLU A 55 5.01 -9.05 -5.32
C GLU A 55 5.56 -9.98 -4.22
N GLY A 56 4.69 -10.82 -3.66
CA GLY A 56 5.02 -11.74 -2.57
C GLY A 56 5.14 -11.10 -1.18
N GLY A 57 5.09 -9.77 -1.08
CA GLY A 57 5.20 -9.02 0.18
C GLY A 57 3.98 -9.23 1.07
N ASN A 58 4.19 -9.39 2.38
CA ASN A 58 3.12 -9.28 3.37
C ASN A 58 2.94 -7.82 3.84
N HIS A 59 2.26 -7.61 4.96
CA HIS A 59 2.06 -6.27 5.55
C HIS A 59 3.37 -5.50 5.86
N SER A 60 4.43 -6.21 6.21
CA SER A 60 5.76 -5.64 6.46
C SER A 60 6.68 -5.76 5.24
N PHE A 61 6.12 -6.09 4.07
CA PHE A 61 6.84 -6.38 2.82
C PHE A 61 7.77 -7.60 2.88
N ASN A 62 7.69 -8.41 3.94
CA ASN A 62 8.47 -9.64 4.08
C ASN A 62 8.01 -10.68 3.06
N LEU A 63 8.99 -11.28 2.38
CA LEU A 63 8.78 -12.32 1.39
C LEU A 63 8.82 -13.72 2.02
N LEU A 64 8.29 -14.71 1.31
CA LEU A 64 8.54 -16.11 1.66
C LEU A 64 9.99 -16.47 1.33
N LYS A 65 10.62 -17.31 2.17
CA LYS A 65 12.01 -17.78 1.95
C LYS A 65 12.26 -18.47 0.61
N ARG A 66 11.21 -19.02 -0.02
CA ARG A 66 11.29 -19.69 -1.33
C ARG A 66 11.30 -18.74 -2.52
N ILE A 67 11.04 -17.45 -2.29
CA ILE A 67 11.08 -16.44 -3.34
C ILE A 67 12.53 -16.00 -3.48
N GLU A 68 13.06 -16.03 -4.70
CA GLU A 68 14.43 -15.60 -5.03
C GLU A 68 14.54 -14.06 -5.08
N ARG A 69 14.07 -13.39 -4.03
CA ARG A 69 14.28 -11.96 -3.79
C ARG A 69 14.68 -11.77 -2.33
N THR A 70 15.66 -10.90 -2.10
CA THR A 70 16.11 -10.56 -0.76
C THR A 70 15.24 -9.44 -0.17
N GLU A 71 15.21 -9.36 1.16
CA GLU A 71 14.56 -8.24 1.86
C GLU A 71 15.19 -6.90 1.45
N GLN A 72 16.52 -6.84 1.33
CA GLN A 72 17.24 -5.66 0.86
C GLN A 72 16.77 -5.21 -0.53
N SER A 73 16.57 -6.15 -1.46
CA SER A 73 16.04 -5.84 -2.80
C SER A 73 14.67 -5.18 -2.75
N VAL A 74 13.81 -5.56 -1.80
CA VAL A 74 12.48 -4.96 -1.64
C VAL A 74 12.59 -3.56 -1.05
N LEU A 75 13.49 -3.35 -0.07
CA LEU A 75 13.75 -2.04 0.50
C LEU A 75 14.32 -1.08 -0.55
N ASP A 76 15.28 -1.54 -1.37
CA ASP A 76 15.86 -0.76 -2.46
C ASP A 76 14.79 -0.35 -3.48
N GLU A 77 13.86 -1.25 -3.82
CA GLU A 77 12.71 -0.97 -4.69
C GLU A 77 11.81 0.13 -4.10
N ILE A 78 11.45 0.03 -2.81
CA ILE A 78 10.62 1.02 -2.12
C ILE A 78 11.31 2.38 -2.08
N ILE A 79 12.61 2.41 -1.74
CA ILE A 79 13.42 3.63 -1.68
C ILE A 79 13.48 4.29 -3.05
N GLN A 80 13.83 3.53 -4.09
CA GLN A 80 13.95 4.03 -5.45
C GLN A 80 12.62 4.61 -5.94
N LYS A 81 11.52 3.86 -5.73
CA LYS A 81 10.19 4.32 -6.15
C LYS A 81 9.75 5.58 -5.42
N SER A 82 10.07 5.68 -4.12
CA SER A 82 9.79 6.88 -3.32
C SER A 82 10.57 8.08 -3.83
N ALA A 83 11.87 7.91 -4.08
CA ALA A 83 12.74 8.97 -4.60
C ALA A 83 12.28 9.46 -5.98
N ASP A 84 11.92 8.55 -6.88
CA ASP A 84 11.42 8.90 -8.21
C ASP A 84 10.09 9.66 -8.14
N TRP A 85 9.19 9.23 -7.26
CA TRP A 85 7.92 9.91 -7.05
C TRP A 85 8.08 11.32 -6.47
N ILE A 86 8.99 11.51 -5.50
CA ILE A 86 9.31 12.84 -4.94
C ILE A 86 9.87 13.77 -6.02
N LYS A 87 10.79 13.27 -6.87
CA LYS A 87 11.37 14.05 -7.97
C LYS A 87 10.35 14.45 -9.02
N GLN A 88 9.36 13.59 -9.30
CA GLN A 88 8.25 13.90 -10.22
C GLN A 88 7.28 14.95 -9.68
N LYS A 89 7.30 15.19 -8.36
CA LYS A 89 6.42 16.15 -7.67
C LYS A 89 7.10 17.52 -7.45
N SER A 90 8.28 17.75 -8.05
CA SER A 90 9.00 19.03 -8.06
C SER A 90 8.71 19.85 -9.30
#